data_AF-A0AA43GR11-F1
#
_entry.id   AF-A0AA43GR11-F1
#
_cell.length_a   1.000
_cell.length_b   1.000
_cell.length_c   1.000
_cell.angle_alpha   90.00
_cell.angle_beta   90.00
_cell.angle_gamma   90.00
#
_symmetry.space_group_name_H-M   'P 1'
#
loop_
_entity.id
_entity.type
_entity.pdbx_description
1 polymer ?
#
loop_
_entity_poly.entity_id
_entity_poly.type
_entity_poly.pdbx_seq_one_letter_code
_entity_poly.pdbx_strand_id
1 'polypeptide(L)'
;MEQWQKDLAAIVSTVADEVERFFLGMGEIMDVLWEVTEDIAEQLQNTIATDLDQCLEELNDPVLEVYWEIEDMVGDTETAFPYGVEPTTETNPACMGCQHYHGQVYSDNLLVCAMHPHGWHDSHCPDWEKV
;
A
#
# COMPACT_ATOMS: atom_id res chain seq x y z
N MET A 1 -43.09 36.69 18.16
CA MET A 1 -42.16 36.29 17.08
C MET A 1 -42.30 37.26 15.95
N GLU A 2 -41.19 37.86 15.54
CA GLU A 2 -41.16 38.76 14.39
C GLU A 2 -41.43 37.99 13.09
N GLN A 3 -41.93 38.67 12.06
CA GLN A 3 -42.39 38.05 10.82
C GLN A 3 -41.29 37.20 10.15
N TRP A 4 -40.05 37.69 10.16
CA TRP A 4 -38.91 37.01 9.56
C TRP A 4 -38.59 35.65 10.20
N GLN A 5 -38.89 35.45 11.49
CA GLN A 5 -38.66 34.16 12.16
C GLN A 5 -39.64 33.10 11.68
N LYS A 6 -40.88 33.49 11.37
CA LYS A 6 -41.91 32.60 10.83
C LYS A 6 -41.60 32.22 9.39
N ASP A 7 -41.15 33.20 8.60
CA ASP A 7 -40.79 32.98 7.20
C ASP A 7 -39.58 32.04 7.08
N LEU A 8 -38.57 32.21 7.93
CA LEU A 8 -37.40 31.32 7.97
C LEU A 8 -37.77 29.89 8.41
N ALA A 9 -38.61 29.75 9.44
CA ALA A 9 -39.07 28.44 9.90
C ALA A 9 -39.86 27.67 8.82
N ALA A 10 -40.70 28.38 8.05
CA ALA A 10 -41.47 27.79 6.95
C ALA A 10 -40.56 27.32 5.80
N ILE A 11 -39.53 28.11 5.45
CA ILE A 11 -38.56 27.75 4.42
C ILE A 11 -37.74 26.54 4.85
N VAL A 12 -37.25 26.52 6.09
CA VAL A 12 -36.45 25.41 6.61
C VAL A 12 -37.25 24.10 6.65
N SER A 13 -38.53 24.14 7.06
CA SER A 13 -39.35 22.92 7.04
C SER A 13 -39.60 22.41 5.62
N THR A 14 -39.84 23.33 4.67
CA THR A 14 -40.06 22.96 3.27
C THR A 14 -38.81 22.35 2.65
N VAL A 15 -37.63 22.90 2.94
CA VAL A 15 -36.35 22.36 2.46
C VAL A 15 -36.04 21.02 3.13
N ALA A 16 -36.33 20.87 4.42
CA ALA A 16 -36.15 19.60 5.13
C ALA A 16 -37.02 18.49 4.54
N ASP A 17 -38.30 18.77 4.26
CA ASP A 17 -39.22 17.81 3.64
C ASP A 17 -38.77 17.40 2.23
N GLU A 18 -38.23 18.35 1.45
CA GLU A 18 -37.75 18.06 0.09
C GLU A 18 -36.45 17.25 0.09
N VAL A 19 -35.56 17.52 1.05
CA VAL A 19 -34.33 16.75 1.25
C VAL A 19 -34.65 15.33 1.71
N GLU A 20 -35.59 15.14 2.63
CA GLU A 20 -36.03 13.81 3.07
C GLU A 20 -36.64 13.02 1.90
N ARG A 21 -37.47 13.66 1.08
CA ARG A 21 -38.05 13.06 -0.13
C ARG A 21 -36.99 12.68 -1.17
N PHE A 22 -35.94 13.50 -1.33
CA PHE A 22 -34.81 13.20 -2.20
C PHE A 22 -34.01 11.98 -1.71
N PHE A 23 -33.68 11.91 -0.42
CA PHE A 23 -32.95 10.77 0.15
C PHE A 23 -33.77 9.47 0.09
N LEU A 24 -35.08 9.53 0.28
CA LEU A 24 -35.97 8.38 0.10
C LEU A 24 -35.97 7.87 -1.35
N GLY A 25 -36.11 8.77 -2.32
CA GLY A 25 -36.04 8.38 -3.74
C GLY A 25 -34.67 7.89 -4.19
N MET A 26 -33.59 8.39 -3.57
CA MET A 26 -32.23 7.92 -3.85
C MET A 26 -31.97 6.50 -3.32
N GLY A 27 -32.59 6.11 -2.22
CA GLY A 27 -32.52 4.73 -1.72
C GLY A 27 -33.08 3.72 -2.72
N GLU A 28 -34.23 4.02 -3.32
CA GLU A 28 -34.85 3.17 -4.34
C GLU A 28 -33.99 3.07 -5.61
N ILE A 29 -33.31 4.16 -6.00
CA ILE A 29 -32.39 4.16 -7.15
C ILE A 29 -31.11 3.38 -6.81
N MET A 30 -30.63 3.46 -5.57
CA MET A 30 -29.44 2.75 -5.12
C MET A 30 -29.63 1.23 -5.13
N ASP A 31 -30.84 0.74 -4.82
CA ASP A 31 -31.16 -0.70 -4.89
C ASP A 31 -31.08 -1.21 -6.34
N VAL A 32 -31.59 -0.46 -7.32
CA VAL A 32 -31.48 -0.81 -8.75
C VAL A 32 -30.03 -0.74 -9.24
N LEU A 33 -29.26 0.25 -8.77
CA LEU A 33 -27.83 0.34 -9.09
C LEU A 33 -27.02 -0.78 -8.46
N TRP A 34 -27.42 -1.26 -7.27
CA TRP A 34 -26.77 -2.38 -6.59
C TRP A 34 -26.96 -3.68 -7.38
N GLU A 35 -28.18 -3.97 -7.82
CA GLU A 35 -28.50 -5.12 -8.67
C GLU A 35 -27.69 -5.11 -9.99
N VAL A 36 -27.65 -3.96 -10.67
CA VAL A 36 -26.83 -3.79 -11.88
C VAL A 36 -25.33 -3.95 -11.60
N THR A 37 -24.87 -3.53 -10.43
CA THR A 37 -23.45 -3.66 -10.03
C THR A 37 -23.09 -5.11 -9.74
N GLU A 38 -23.99 -5.88 -9.12
CA GLU A 38 -23.82 -7.31 -8.87
C GLU A 38 -23.75 -8.10 -10.19
N ASP A 39 -24.66 -7.82 -11.12
CA ASP A 39 -24.66 -8.39 -12.47
C ASP A 39 -23.38 -8.05 -13.26
N ILE A 40 -22.90 -6.80 -13.15
CA ILE A 40 -21.63 -6.39 -13.77
C ILE A 40 -20.46 -7.09 -13.08
N ALA A 41 -20.44 -7.23 -11.76
CA ALA A 41 -19.37 -7.90 -11.02
C ALA A 41 -19.27 -9.39 -11.41
N GLU A 42 -20.39 -10.08 -11.57
CA GLU A 42 -20.42 -11.47 -12.04
C GLU A 42 -19.95 -11.60 -13.50
N GLN A 43 -20.35 -10.68 -14.37
CA GLN A 43 -19.87 -10.67 -15.77
C GLN A 43 -18.39 -10.26 -15.89
N LEU A 44 -17.92 -9.38 -15.01
CA LEU A 44 -16.54 -8.93 -14.93
C LEU A 44 -15.62 -10.05 -14.44
N GLN A 45 -16.00 -10.77 -13.38
CA GLN A 45 -15.18 -11.86 -12.83
C GLN A 45 -14.94 -12.97 -13.85
N ASN A 46 -15.96 -13.38 -14.61
CA ASN A 46 -15.81 -14.47 -15.57
C ASN A 46 -15.02 -14.06 -16.82
N THR A 47 -15.21 -12.83 -17.29
CA THR A 47 -14.58 -12.33 -18.53
C THR A 47 -13.17 -11.81 -18.27
N ILE A 48 -12.98 -11.02 -17.21
CA ILE A 48 -11.65 -10.46 -16.86
C ILE A 48 -10.73 -11.53 -16.29
N ALA A 49 -11.19 -12.48 -15.47
CA ALA A 49 -10.25 -13.49 -14.96
C ALA A 49 -9.61 -14.31 -16.10
N THR A 50 -10.43 -14.72 -17.08
CA THR A 50 -9.95 -15.49 -18.23
C THR A 50 -9.05 -14.65 -19.15
N ASP A 51 -9.44 -13.41 -19.44
CA ASP A 51 -8.67 -12.52 -20.33
C ASP A 51 -7.39 -11.98 -19.65
N LEU A 52 -7.41 -11.78 -18.33
CA LEU A 52 -6.25 -11.35 -17.54
C LEU A 52 -5.24 -12.48 -17.38
N ASP A 53 -5.68 -13.72 -17.15
CA ASP A 53 -4.77 -14.87 -17.09
C ASP A 53 -4.08 -15.07 -18.46
N GLN A 54 -4.82 -14.96 -19.58
CA GLN A 54 -4.20 -14.98 -20.92
C GLN A 54 -3.26 -13.80 -21.15
N CYS A 55 -3.63 -12.58 -20.76
CA CYS A 55 -2.74 -11.42 -20.88
C CYS A 55 -1.48 -11.56 -20.00
N LEU A 56 -1.59 -12.12 -18.80
CA LEU A 56 -0.47 -12.36 -17.89
C LEU A 56 0.46 -13.45 -18.43
N GLU A 57 -0.08 -14.53 -18.99
CA GLU A 57 0.72 -15.57 -19.66
C GLU A 57 1.45 -15.00 -20.89
N GLU A 58 0.79 -14.17 -21.71
CA GLU A 58 1.40 -13.50 -22.87
C GLU A 58 2.46 -12.45 -22.47
N LEU A 59 2.33 -11.81 -21.29
CA LEU A 59 3.33 -10.88 -20.75
C LEU A 59 4.46 -11.58 -20.01
N ASN A 60 4.26 -12.79 -19.48
CA ASN A 60 5.25 -13.51 -18.69
C ASN A 60 6.51 -13.84 -19.51
N ASP A 61 6.35 -14.34 -20.73
CA ASP A 61 7.46 -14.69 -21.62
C ASP A 61 8.34 -13.48 -22.02
N PRO A 62 7.80 -12.36 -22.53
CA PRO A 62 8.61 -11.19 -22.88
C PRO A 62 9.22 -10.49 -21.66
N VAL A 63 8.58 -10.52 -20.48
CA VAL A 63 9.15 -9.95 -19.26
C VAL A 63 10.30 -10.80 -18.71
N LEU A 64 10.19 -12.13 -18.74
CA LEU A 64 11.28 -13.04 -18.37
C LEU A 64 12.47 -12.94 -19.32
N GLU A 65 12.23 -12.78 -20.62
CA GLU A 65 13.28 -12.59 -21.62
C GLU A 65 14.06 -11.29 -21.39
N VAL A 66 13.36 -10.17 -21.09
CA VAL A 66 13.99 -8.91 -20.68
C VAL A 66 14.73 -9.06 -19.35
N TYR A 67 14.20 -9.83 -18.40
CA TYR A 67 14.85 -10.07 -17.11
C TYR A 67 16.16 -10.86 -17.27
N TRP A 68 16.18 -11.88 -18.14
CA TRP A 68 17.39 -12.64 -18.47
C TRP A 68 18.38 -11.85 -19.33
N GLU A 69 17.91 -11.02 -20.28
CA GLU A 69 18.80 -10.11 -21.02
C GLU A 69 19.45 -9.08 -20.10
N ILE A 70 18.73 -8.56 -19.10
CA ILE A 70 19.29 -7.67 -18.08
C ILE A 70 20.28 -8.44 -17.20
N GLU A 71 19.98 -9.68 -16.80
CA GLU A 71 20.89 -10.52 -16.00
C GLU A 71 22.21 -10.85 -16.75
N ASP A 72 22.14 -11.17 -18.05
CA ASP A 72 23.31 -11.43 -18.90
C ASP A 72 24.11 -10.15 -19.20
N MET A 73 23.43 -8.99 -19.31
CA MET A 73 24.10 -7.68 -19.44
C MET A 73 24.69 -7.16 -18.12
N VAL A 74 24.20 -7.67 -16.97
CA VAL A 74 24.62 -7.34 -15.59
C VAL A 74 25.50 -8.45 -15.02
N GLY A 75 26.11 -9.29 -15.86
CA GLY A 75 26.94 -10.45 -15.51
C GLY A 75 28.18 -10.22 -14.65
N ASP A 76 28.31 -9.08 -13.97
CA ASP A 76 29.27 -8.84 -12.88
C ASP A 76 28.97 -7.55 -12.06
N THR A 77 27.73 -7.02 -12.06
CA THR A 77 27.43 -5.77 -11.31
C THR A 77 26.56 -6.03 -10.08
N GLU A 78 27.10 -5.64 -8.93
CA GLU A 78 26.55 -5.61 -7.58
C GLU A 78 25.01 -5.55 -7.54
N THR A 79 24.43 -6.52 -6.85
CA THR A 79 22.99 -6.69 -6.62
C THR A 79 22.25 -5.36 -6.48
N ALA A 80 21.48 -4.99 -7.51
CA ALA A 80 20.68 -3.76 -7.54
C ALA A 80 19.55 -3.73 -6.49
N PHE A 81 19.32 -4.85 -5.80
CA PHE A 81 18.28 -4.99 -4.78
C PHE A 81 18.87 -4.99 -3.36
N PRO A 82 18.23 -4.27 -2.42
CA PRO A 82 18.64 -4.33 -1.03
C PRO A 82 18.52 -5.74 -0.46
N TYR A 83 19.55 -6.19 0.25
CA TYR A 83 19.55 -7.47 0.94
C TYR A 83 19.86 -7.29 2.43
N GLY A 84 19.26 -8.17 3.24
CA GLY A 84 19.40 -8.15 4.70
C GLY A 84 20.70 -8.79 5.16
N VAL A 85 21.32 -8.20 6.17
CA VAL A 85 22.48 -8.73 6.89
C VAL A 85 22.10 -8.77 8.36
N GLU A 86 22.14 -9.94 8.99
CA GLU A 86 21.92 -10.09 10.43
C GLU A 86 23.16 -9.65 11.24
N PRO A 87 22.98 -9.11 12.46
CA PRO A 87 24.10 -8.78 13.32
C PRO A 87 24.71 -10.06 13.88
N THR A 88 26.03 -10.16 13.85
CA THR A 88 26.80 -11.28 14.37
C THR A 88 27.84 -10.80 15.39
N THR A 89 28.56 -11.74 16.00
CA THR A 89 29.68 -11.41 16.89
C THR A 89 30.83 -10.69 16.18
N GLU A 90 30.95 -10.87 14.86
CA GLU A 90 31.97 -10.23 14.04
C GLU A 90 31.47 -8.93 13.38
N THR A 91 30.17 -8.88 13.08
CA THR A 91 29.53 -7.78 12.35
C THR A 91 28.45 -7.14 13.21
N ASN A 92 28.67 -5.91 13.67
CA ASN A 92 27.73 -5.15 14.52
C ASN A 92 27.31 -5.87 15.83
N PRO A 93 28.27 -6.33 16.66
CA PRO A 93 27.97 -7.12 17.87
C PRO A 93 27.11 -6.36 18.88
N ALA A 94 27.26 -5.04 18.98
CA ALA A 94 26.48 -4.17 19.87
C ALA A 94 24.99 -4.09 19.52
N CYS A 95 24.61 -4.51 18.31
CA CYS A 95 23.25 -4.43 17.81
C CYS A 95 22.52 -5.78 17.84
N MET A 96 23.17 -6.86 18.29
CA MET A 96 22.51 -8.16 18.44
C MET A 96 21.30 -8.05 19.38
N GLY A 97 20.13 -8.44 18.88
CA GLY A 97 18.87 -8.38 19.63
C GLY A 97 18.30 -6.97 19.83
N CYS A 98 18.84 -5.95 19.15
CA CYS A 98 18.32 -4.58 19.19
C CYS A 98 17.08 -4.44 18.30
N GLN A 99 16.02 -3.82 18.81
CA GLN A 99 14.79 -3.49 18.07
C GLN A 99 15.03 -2.47 16.96
N HIS A 100 16.06 -1.63 17.08
CA HIS A 100 16.37 -0.61 16.08
C HIS A 100 17.32 -1.09 14.97
N TYR A 101 17.72 -2.36 14.97
CA TYR A 101 18.56 -2.90 13.92
C TYR A 101 17.79 -2.98 12.59
N HIS A 102 18.34 -2.35 11.54
CA HIS A 102 17.79 -2.33 10.19
C HIS A 102 18.50 -3.34 9.28
N GLY A 103 19.83 -3.30 9.26
CA GLY A 103 20.69 -4.29 8.61
C GLY A 103 20.39 -4.52 7.13
N GLN A 104 20.29 -3.46 6.32
CA GLN A 104 20.07 -3.58 4.88
C GLN A 104 21.24 -2.98 4.09
N VAL A 105 21.69 -3.69 3.05
CA VAL A 105 22.73 -3.19 2.14
C VAL A 105 22.07 -2.48 0.97
N TYR A 106 22.46 -1.24 0.71
CA TYR A 106 22.04 -0.45 -0.45
C TYR A 106 23.26 -0.14 -1.29
N SER A 107 23.37 -0.72 -2.49
CA SER A 107 24.52 -0.49 -3.39
C SER A 107 25.84 -0.65 -2.62
N ASP A 108 26.03 -1.83 -2.03
CA ASP A 108 27.19 -2.22 -1.20
C ASP A 108 27.45 -1.40 0.07
N ASN A 109 26.52 -0.51 0.45
CA ASN A 109 26.59 0.22 1.71
C ASN A 109 25.59 -0.37 2.72
N LEU A 110 26.11 -1.02 3.76
CA LEU A 110 25.30 -1.53 4.87
C LEU A 110 24.80 -0.37 5.75
N LEU A 111 23.49 -0.21 5.82
CA LEU A 111 22.82 0.64 6.80
C LEU A 111 22.42 -0.20 8.02
N VAL A 112 23.11 0.02 9.13
CA VAL A 112 22.98 -0.79 10.35
C VAL A 112 21.73 -0.41 11.15
N CYS A 113 21.54 0.87 11.46
CA CYS A 113 20.31 1.40 12.07
C CYS A 113 20.13 2.88 11.76
N ALA A 114 18.95 3.44 12.03
CA ALA A 114 18.66 4.86 11.78
C ALA A 114 19.45 5.80 12.72
N MET A 115 19.79 5.34 13.93
CA MET A 115 20.48 6.12 14.97
C MET A 115 22.00 6.10 14.77
N HIS A 116 22.52 4.95 14.34
CA HIS A 116 23.94 4.71 14.05
C HIS A 116 24.05 4.02 12.67
N PRO A 117 24.11 4.80 11.57
CA PRO A 117 24.12 4.25 10.22
C PRO A 117 25.21 3.21 9.94
N HIS A 118 26.37 3.35 10.59
CA HIS A 118 27.51 2.43 10.47
C HIS A 118 27.66 1.45 11.65
N GLY A 119 26.66 1.39 12.53
CA GLY A 119 26.71 0.59 13.75
C GLY A 119 27.51 1.23 14.87
N TRP A 120 27.34 0.66 16.06
CA TRP A 120 28.05 1.09 17.27
C TRP A 120 29.27 0.21 17.51
N HIS A 121 30.41 0.84 17.83
CA HIS A 121 31.71 0.14 17.88
C HIS A 121 32.05 -0.42 19.27
N ASP A 122 31.52 0.16 20.34
CA ASP A 122 31.76 -0.36 21.69
C ASP A 122 30.85 -1.54 22.00
N SER A 123 31.08 -2.19 23.15
CA SER A 123 30.33 -3.36 23.61
C SER A 123 28.81 -3.17 23.72
N HIS A 124 28.32 -1.94 23.95
CA HIS A 124 26.90 -1.65 24.18
C HIS A 124 26.48 -0.38 23.46
N CYS A 125 25.45 -0.49 22.61
CA CYS A 125 24.84 0.64 21.91
C CYS A 125 24.04 1.52 22.88
N PRO A 126 24.20 2.86 22.85
CA PRO A 126 23.48 3.78 23.75
C PRO A 126 21.97 3.78 23.49
N ASP A 127 21.57 3.57 22.24
CA ASP A 127 20.17 3.51 21.79
C ASP A 127 19.66 2.05 21.71
N TRP A 128 20.19 1.14 22.54
CA TRP A 128 19.77 -0.27 22.48
C TRP A 128 18.42 -0.50 23.17
N GLU A 129 17.46 -1.02 22.43
CA GLU A 129 16.17 -1.50 22.95
C GLU A 129 15.96 -2.97 22.56
N LYS A 130 15.31 -3.74 23.44
CA LYS A 130 15.16 -5.20 23.23
C LYS A 130 13.84 -5.53 22.53
N VAL A 131 13.89 -6.43 21.55
CA VAL A 131 12.70 -7.09 20.95
C VAL A 131 12.03 -8.06 21.92
#